data_AF-A0A4P8TJW7-F1
#
_entry.id   AF-A0A4P8TJW7-F1
#
_cell.length_a   1.000
_cell.length_b   1.000
_cell.length_c   1.000
_cell.angle_alpha   90.00
_cell.angle_beta   90.00
_cell.angle_gamma   90.00
#
_symmetry.space_group_name_H-M   'P 1'
#
loop_
_entity.id
_entity.type
_entity.pdbx_description
1 polymer ?
#
loop_
_entity_poly.entity_id
_entity_poly.type
_entity_poly.pdbx_seq_one_letter_code
_entity_poly.pdbx_strand_id
1 'polypeptide(L)'
;MSIPLGTGPDDSGSGGVLAPLDVAAPVLEPHSRRRVLAARAVLALLLALAVGAAWLVWDNRRLVVTPVAVAASTWPAGERPLRIAHVSDLHGGGDSAARAALVEAVAAQHPDLVVITGDLVDRRTRDLSGALEVASSLAGIAPTTMVLGNHEADSPLRDELLAGMTGAGVQVLRDEATTIEVRGTTVTVAGIDDPRVASVDGVVPADPGTVLDSLRLPTDAPVVLLAHRPELWEHYVREDVDLVLSGHAHGGQVRVPGIGGLYAPHQGWLPALTEGAHVSGTTTMVISRGLGDGMLPVRVNNPHELVIVDLAASPSG
;
A
#
# COMPACT_ATOMS: atom_id res chain seq x y z
N MET A 1 -56.20 -61.28 -82.72
CA MET A 1 -54.81 -61.26 -83.21
C MET A 1 -53.92 -61.30 -81.97
N SER A 2 -53.72 -62.48 -81.37
CA SER A 2 -52.59 -63.41 -81.58
C SER A 2 -51.38 -63.09 -80.66
N ILE A 3 -51.37 -63.71 -79.46
CA ILE A 3 -50.31 -64.54 -78.79
C ILE A 3 -48.84 -64.33 -79.24
N PRO A 4 -47.77 -64.39 -78.38
CA PRO A 4 -47.58 -65.23 -77.16
C PRO A 4 -47.03 -64.52 -75.90
N LEU A 5 -47.25 -65.01 -74.66
CA LEU A 5 -46.79 -66.25 -73.98
C LEU A 5 -45.27 -66.32 -73.74
N GLY A 6 -44.88 -66.14 -72.49
CA GLY A 6 -43.58 -66.50 -71.92
C GLY A 6 -43.73 -66.75 -70.40
N THR A 7 -43.61 -68.00 -69.99
CA THR A 7 -43.75 -68.55 -68.63
C THR A 7 -42.42 -68.48 -67.87
N GLY A 8 -42.36 -67.84 -66.70
CA GLY A 8 -42.18 -68.48 -65.38
C GLY A 8 -40.75 -68.29 -64.82
N PRO A 9 -40.44 -68.57 -63.53
CA PRO A 9 -41.29 -68.92 -62.39
C PRO A 9 -41.15 -67.97 -61.17
N ASP A 10 -41.95 -68.23 -60.14
CA ASP A 10 -41.91 -67.64 -58.79
C ASP A 10 -40.52 -67.64 -58.16
N ASP A 11 -40.15 -66.53 -57.50
CA ASP A 11 -39.32 -66.62 -56.31
C ASP A 11 -39.73 -65.56 -55.26
N SER A 12 -39.90 -66.09 -54.06
CA SER A 12 -40.22 -65.43 -52.81
C SER A 12 -39.08 -64.53 -52.33
N GLY A 13 -39.37 -63.32 -51.82
CA GLY A 13 -38.30 -62.53 -51.21
C GLY A 13 -38.69 -61.15 -50.70
N SER A 14 -39.15 -61.10 -49.45
CA SER A 14 -38.95 -60.03 -48.46
C SER A 14 -39.20 -58.57 -48.86
N GLY A 15 -40.23 -57.97 -48.25
CA GLY A 15 -40.38 -56.53 -48.14
C GLY A 15 -39.20 -55.89 -47.41
N GLY A 16 -38.45 -55.05 -48.13
CA GLY A 16 -37.49 -54.11 -47.54
C GLY A 16 -38.21 -52.89 -47.01
N VAL A 17 -38.63 -52.93 -45.75
CA VAL A 17 -38.96 -51.72 -44.98
C VAL A 17 -37.63 -51.06 -44.62
N LEU A 18 -37.37 -49.87 -45.15
CA LEU A 18 -36.30 -48.99 -44.68
C LEU A 18 -36.59 -48.64 -43.22
N ALA A 19 -35.94 -49.33 -42.29
CA ALA A 19 -35.91 -48.92 -40.89
C ALA A 19 -35.20 -47.55 -40.81
N PRO A 20 -35.76 -46.55 -40.10
CA PRO A 20 -35.01 -45.35 -39.79
C PRO A 20 -33.80 -45.76 -38.95
N LEU A 21 -32.61 -45.33 -39.37
CA LEU A 21 -31.40 -45.39 -38.56
C LEU A 21 -31.61 -44.53 -37.31
N ASP A 22 -32.13 -45.15 -36.25
CA ASP A 22 -32.15 -44.56 -34.92
C ASP A 22 -30.70 -44.51 -34.43
N VAL A 23 -30.04 -43.39 -34.68
CA VAL A 23 -28.76 -43.07 -34.05
C VAL A 23 -29.08 -42.70 -32.61
N ALA A 24 -29.19 -43.71 -31.74
CA ALA A 24 -29.31 -43.49 -30.31
C ALA A 24 -28.10 -42.67 -29.83
N ALA A 25 -28.36 -41.48 -29.29
CA ALA A 25 -27.32 -40.65 -28.68
C ALA A 25 -26.60 -41.49 -27.59
N PRO A 26 -25.25 -41.51 -27.55
CA PRO A 26 -24.54 -42.39 -26.63
C PRO A 26 -24.92 -42.08 -25.19
N VAL A 27 -25.56 -43.04 -24.53
CA VAL A 27 -25.86 -42.99 -23.10
C VAL A 27 -24.54 -43.14 -22.35
N LEU A 28 -23.98 -42.03 -21.89
CA LEU A 28 -22.76 -42.03 -21.09
C LEU A 28 -22.95 -42.86 -19.80
N GLU A 29 -22.26 -44.00 -19.74
CA GLU A 29 -22.17 -44.91 -18.59
C GLU A 29 -21.93 -44.13 -17.28
N PRO A 30 -22.55 -44.51 -16.14
CA PRO A 30 -22.45 -43.77 -14.87
C PRO A 30 -21.00 -43.47 -14.42
N HIS A 31 -20.07 -44.38 -14.73
CA HIS A 31 -18.63 -44.23 -14.47
C HIS A 31 -17.98 -43.13 -15.31
N SER A 32 -18.42 -42.91 -16.55
CA SER A 32 -17.92 -41.84 -17.43
C SER A 32 -18.42 -40.45 -16.99
N ARG A 33 -19.66 -40.35 -16.51
CA ARG A 33 -20.22 -39.09 -15.97
C ARG A 33 -19.48 -38.61 -14.72
N ARG A 34 -19.14 -39.52 -13.80
CA ARG A 34 -18.35 -39.20 -12.60
C ARG A 34 -16.94 -38.71 -12.94
N ARG A 35 -16.27 -39.33 -13.92
CA ARG A 35 -14.95 -38.89 -14.41
C ARG A 35 -15.00 -37.51 -15.07
N VAL A 36 -16.03 -37.23 -15.88
CA VAL A 36 -16.22 -35.90 -16.51
C VAL A 36 -16.51 -34.83 -15.46
N LEU A 37 -17.36 -35.11 -14.47
CA LEU A 37 -17.62 -34.19 -13.36
C LEU A 37 -16.36 -33.91 -12.53
N ALA A 38 -15.58 -34.94 -12.20
CA ALA A 38 -14.31 -34.78 -11.50
C ALA A 38 -13.31 -33.95 -12.33
N ALA A 39 -13.18 -34.21 -13.64
CA ALA A 39 -12.33 -33.44 -14.53
C ALA A 39 -12.77 -31.96 -14.61
N ARG A 40 -14.07 -31.69 -14.65
CA ARG A 40 -14.62 -30.31 -14.61
C ARG A 40 -14.34 -29.63 -13.27
N ALA A 41 -14.47 -30.34 -12.15
CA ALA A 41 -14.16 -29.80 -10.83
C ALA A 41 -12.66 -29.49 -10.69
N VAL A 42 -11.79 -30.38 -11.17
CA VAL A 42 -10.33 -30.15 -11.21
C VAL A 42 -10.01 -28.95 -12.10
N LEU A 43 -10.60 -28.86 -13.29
CA LEU A 43 -10.40 -27.72 -14.19
C LEU A 43 -10.88 -26.40 -13.56
N ALA A 44 -12.04 -26.40 -12.89
CA ALA A 44 -12.56 -25.23 -12.19
C ALA A 44 -11.64 -24.79 -11.04
N LEU A 45 -11.10 -25.74 -10.27
CA LEU A 45 -10.13 -25.45 -9.22
C LEU A 45 -8.84 -24.86 -9.79
N LEU A 46 -8.29 -25.46 -10.85
CA LEU A 46 -7.09 -24.96 -11.52
C LEU A 46 -7.30 -23.55 -12.07
N LEU A 47 -8.46 -23.28 -12.67
CA LEU A 47 -8.82 -21.95 -13.14
C LEU A 47 -8.94 -20.94 -12.00
N ALA A 48 -9.58 -21.31 -10.89
CA ALA A 48 -9.68 -20.46 -9.71
C ALA A 48 -8.31 -20.12 -9.11
N LEU A 49 -7.40 -21.11 -9.02
CA LEU A 49 -6.03 -20.90 -8.57
C LEU A 49 -5.24 -20.00 -9.52
N ALA A 50 -5.40 -20.17 -10.84
CA ALA A 50 -4.74 -19.32 -11.83
C ALA A 50 -5.22 -17.86 -11.75
N VAL A 51 -6.53 -17.64 -11.60
CA VAL A 51 -7.11 -16.30 -11.41
C VAL A 51 -6.63 -15.69 -10.08
N GLY A 52 -6.62 -16.46 -8.99
CA GLY A 52 -6.12 -16.01 -7.70
C GLY A 52 -4.64 -15.63 -7.74
N ALA A 53 -3.80 -16.43 -8.39
CA ALA A 53 -2.39 -16.12 -8.57
C ALA A 53 -2.17 -14.86 -9.43
N ALA A 54 -2.93 -14.71 -10.53
CA ALA A 54 -2.88 -13.52 -11.37
C ALA A 54 -3.31 -12.26 -10.58
N TRP A 55 -4.35 -12.37 -9.75
CA TRP A 55 -4.78 -11.29 -8.85
C TRP A 55 -3.68 -10.89 -7.87
N LEU A 56 -3.06 -11.85 -7.19
CA LEU A 56 -1.97 -11.56 -6.26
C LEU A 56 -0.78 -10.89 -6.94
N VAL A 57 -0.37 -11.40 -8.11
CA VAL A 57 0.73 -10.78 -8.88
C VAL A 57 0.38 -9.34 -9.28
N TRP A 58 -0.86 -9.09 -9.72
CA TRP A 58 -1.29 -7.75 -10.08
C TRP A 58 -1.38 -6.82 -8.86
N ASP A 59 -1.97 -7.27 -7.76
CA ASP A 59 -2.20 -6.45 -6.56
C ASP A 59 -0.89 -6.09 -5.83
N ASN A 60 0.11 -6.98 -5.85
CA ASN A 60 1.43 -6.75 -5.24
C ASN A 60 2.40 -5.94 -6.12
N ARG A 61 2.03 -5.63 -7.37
CA ARG A 61 2.88 -4.85 -8.30
C ARG A 61 2.36 -3.47 -8.60
N ARG A 62 1.11 -3.18 -8.24
CA ARG A 62 0.50 -1.89 -8.55
C ARG A 62 0.76 -0.89 -7.44
N LEU A 63 1.18 0.30 -7.86
CA LEU A 63 1.22 1.49 -7.03
C LEU A 63 -0.11 2.25 -7.18
N VAL A 64 -0.72 2.60 -6.06
CA VAL A 64 -1.92 3.44 -5.99
C VAL A 64 -1.53 4.78 -5.39
N VAL A 65 -1.97 5.86 -6.03
CA VAL A 65 -1.85 7.23 -5.50
C VAL A 65 -3.17 7.59 -4.82
N THR A 66 -3.12 7.88 -3.53
CA THR A 66 -4.31 8.19 -2.71
C THR A 66 -4.28 9.66 -2.29
N PRO A 67 -5.15 10.53 -2.85
CA PRO A 67 -5.27 11.90 -2.40
C PRO A 67 -6.06 11.97 -1.08
N VAL A 68 -5.59 12.79 -0.14
CA VAL A 68 -6.23 13.04 1.16
C VAL A 68 -6.25 14.54 1.40
N ALA A 69 -7.44 15.11 1.59
CA ALA A 69 -7.59 16.52 1.96
C ALA A 69 -7.64 16.64 3.48
N VAL A 70 -6.82 17.51 4.06
CA VAL A 70 -6.77 17.78 5.50
C VAL A 70 -7.02 19.26 5.75
N ALA A 71 -7.92 19.56 6.69
CA ALA A 71 -8.20 20.90 7.14
C ALA A 71 -7.33 21.24 8.36
N ALA A 72 -6.65 22.38 8.31
CA ALA A 72 -5.89 22.97 9.42
C ALA A 72 -6.47 24.35 9.73
N SER A 73 -6.63 24.68 11.01
CA SER A 73 -7.07 26.02 11.43
C SER A 73 -5.96 27.06 11.35
N THR A 74 -4.72 26.61 11.41
CA THR A 74 -3.50 27.43 11.33
C THR A 74 -3.11 27.76 9.89
N TRP A 75 -3.66 27.05 8.89
CA TRP A 75 -3.36 27.32 7.49
C TRP A 75 -4.08 28.59 7.00
N PRO A 76 -3.38 29.54 6.34
CA PRO A 76 -3.98 30.81 5.95
C PRO A 76 -5.17 30.66 5.00
N ALA A 77 -6.27 31.34 5.31
CA ALA A 77 -7.47 31.33 4.47
C ALA A 77 -7.20 31.92 3.09
N GLY A 78 -7.67 31.25 2.04
CA GLY A 78 -7.51 31.68 0.64
C GLY A 78 -6.17 31.31 0.00
N GLU A 79 -5.20 30.80 0.77
CA GLU A 79 -3.96 30.25 0.23
C GLU A 79 -4.19 28.87 -0.39
N ARG A 80 -3.39 28.55 -1.42
CA ARG A 80 -3.44 27.21 -2.02
C ARG A 80 -2.93 26.16 -1.00
N PRO A 81 -3.47 24.93 -1.01
CA PRO A 81 -3.04 23.88 -0.08
C PRO A 81 -1.53 23.60 -0.16
N LEU A 82 -0.93 23.26 0.98
CA LEU A 82 0.38 22.62 1.03
C LEU A 82 0.22 21.18 0.52
N ARG A 83 0.86 20.87 -0.60
CA ARG A 83 0.86 19.50 -1.13
C ARG A 83 2.05 18.71 -0.62
N ILE A 84 1.77 17.64 0.10
CA ILE A 84 2.77 16.76 0.71
C ILE A 84 2.72 15.39 0.03
N ALA A 85 3.85 14.94 -0.50
CA ALA A 85 4.01 13.54 -0.90
C ALA A 85 4.49 12.72 0.31
N HIS A 86 3.65 11.81 0.78
CA HIS A 86 3.94 10.97 1.94
C HIS A 86 4.37 9.58 1.49
N VAL A 87 5.68 9.37 1.57
CA VAL A 87 6.37 8.10 1.28
C VAL A 87 6.57 7.39 2.61
N SER A 88 6.18 6.12 2.71
CA SER A 88 6.31 5.38 3.97
C SER A 88 6.60 3.90 3.71
N ASP A 89 7.35 3.28 4.62
CA ASP A 89 7.58 1.83 4.68
C ASP A 89 8.03 1.28 3.32
N LEU A 90 9.05 1.86 2.72
CA LEU A 90 9.54 1.47 1.40
C LEU A 90 10.20 0.09 1.42
N HIS A 91 10.87 -0.30 2.52
CA HIS A 91 11.61 -1.56 2.67
C HIS A 91 12.51 -1.90 1.46
N GLY A 92 13.23 -0.90 0.94
CA GLY A 92 14.10 -1.08 -0.23
C GLY A 92 13.38 -1.09 -1.58
N GLY A 93 12.06 -0.87 -1.62
CA GLY A 93 11.32 -0.38 -2.79
C GLY A 93 11.23 -1.32 -3.99
N GLY A 94 11.55 -2.59 -3.80
CA GLY A 94 11.61 -3.58 -4.87
C GLY A 94 12.78 -3.38 -5.82
N ASP A 95 12.59 -3.75 -7.08
CA ASP A 95 13.61 -3.57 -8.11
C ASP A 95 13.77 -2.10 -8.54
N SER A 96 14.74 -1.82 -9.40
CA SER A 96 14.98 -0.45 -9.89
C SER A 96 13.80 0.12 -10.68
N ALA A 97 12.99 -0.71 -11.34
CA ALA A 97 11.83 -0.25 -12.09
C ALA A 97 10.70 0.20 -11.16
N ALA A 98 10.45 -0.53 -10.07
CA ALA A 98 9.48 -0.13 -9.05
C ALA A 98 9.89 1.18 -8.37
N ARG A 99 11.17 1.34 -8.03
CA ARG A 99 11.72 2.57 -7.46
C ARG A 99 11.61 3.76 -8.41
N ALA A 100 11.93 3.57 -9.69
CA ALA A 100 11.76 4.61 -10.71
C ALA A 100 10.29 5.00 -10.89
N ALA A 101 9.37 4.03 -10.91
CA ALA A 101 7.93 4.30 -11.01
C ALA A 101 7.38 5.08 -9.81
N LEU A 102 7.89 4.81 -8.60
CA LEU A 102 7.57 5.60 -7.41
C LEU A 102 8.03 7.06 -7.56
N VAL A 103 9.29 7.28 -7.95
CA VAL A 103 9.85 8.62 -8.14
C VAL A 103 9.05 9.39 -9.20
N GLU A 104 8.72 8.76 -10.32
CA GLU A 104 7.87 9.35 -11.37
C GLU A 104 6.48 9.69 -10.83
N ALA A 105 5.87 8.78 -10.07
CA ALA A 105 4.56 9.01 -9.45
C ALA A 105 4.59 10.19 -8.49
N VAL A 106 5.64 10.36 -7.68
CA VAL A 106 5.82 11.53 -6.79
C VAL A 106 5.99 12.81 -7.61
N ALA A 107 6.88 12.80 -8.61
CA ALA A 107 7.13 13.97 -9.45
C ALA A 107 5.87 14.47 -10.16
N ALA A 108 5.03 13.55 -10.63
CA ALA A 108 3.77 13.85 -11.32
C ALA A 108 2.74 14.59 -10.43
N GLN A 109 2.89 14.56 -9.10
CA GLN A 109 1.97 15.24 -8.17
C GLN A 109 2.37 16.69 -7.88
N HIS A 110 3.58 17.09 -8.29
CA HIS A 110 4.16 18.41 -8.01
C HIS A 110 4.07 18.80 -6.52
N PRO A 111 4.66 18.01 -5.61
CA PRO A 111 4.59 18.29 -4.17
C PRO A 111 5.39 19.55 -3.81
N ASP A 112 4.94 20.24 -2.76
CA ASP A 112 5.70 21.31 -2.11
C ASP A 112 6.68 20.73 -1.07
N LEU A 113 6.39 19.55 -0.53
CA LEU A 113 7.16 18.83 0.49
C LEU A 113 7.07 17.32 0.23
N VAL A 114 8.19 16.60 0.35
CA VAL A 114 8.19 15.14 0.45
C VAL A 114 8.51 14.75 1.89
N VAL A 115 7.79 13.79 2.45
CA VAL A 115 8.09 13.24 3.75
C VAL A 115 8.29 11.73 3.68
N ILE A 116 9.21 11.23 4.48
CA ILE A 116 9.52 9.81 4.65
C ILE A 116 9.27 9.43 6.11
N THR A 117 8.21 8.69 6.39
CA THR A 117 7.81 8.39 7.79
C THR A 117 8.37 7.07 8.30
N GLY A 118 9.63 6.75 7.98
CA GLY A 118 10.33 5.56 8.45
C GLY A 118 10.19 4.32 7.57
N ASP A 119 10.95 3.28 7.94
CA ASP A 119 11.06 1.98 7.29
C ASP A 119 11.36 2.08 5.78
N LEU A 120 12.25 2.98 5.41
CA LEU A 120 12.79 3.10 4.05
C LEU A 120 13.61 1.85 3.67
N VAL A 121 14.29 1.24 4.64
CA VAL A 121 15.09 0.01 4.48
C VAL A 121 14.72 -1.01 5.55
N ASP A 122 14.93 -2.29 5.23
CA ASP A 122 14.85 -3.34 6.24
C ASP A 122 16.05 -3.37 7.18
N ARG A 123 15.82 -3.82 8.43
CA ARG A 123 16.88 -4.16 9.40
C ARG A 123 17.92 -5.18 8.90
N ARG A 124 17.59 -5.92 7.83
CA ARG A 124 18.47 -6.92 7.20
C ARG A 124 19.18 -6.39 5.95
N THR A 125 18.84 -5.19 5.48
CA THR A 125 19.44 -4.57 4.31
C THR A 125 20.96 -4.49 4.47
N ARG A 126 21.67 -4.91 3.42
CA ARG A 126 23.15 -4.92 3.36
C ARG A 126 23.71 -3.98 2.30
N ASP A 127 22.85 -3.43 1.46
CA ASP A 127 23.18 -2.51 0.40
C ASP A 127 22.18 -1.36 0.44
N LEU A 128 22.67 -0.16 0.73
CA LEU A 128 21.87 1.05 0.85
C LEU A 128 21.68 1.79 -0.47
N SER A 129 22.39 1.38 -1.54
CA SER A 129 22.43 2.11 -2.81
C SER A 129 21.05 2.41 -3.35
N GLY A 130 20.14 1.43 -3.31
CA GLY A 130 18.81 1.60 -3.87
C GLY A 130 17.92 2.55 -3.08
N ALA A 131 18.07 2.59 -1.74
CA ALA A 131 17.35 3.51 -0.89
C ALA A 131 17.91 4.94 -1.02
N LEU A 132 19.23 5.08 -1.10
CA LEU A 132 19.92 6.36 -1.30
C LEU A 132 19.63 6.97 -2.69
N GLU A 133 19.48 6.13 -3.72
CA GLU A 133 19.05 6.55 -5.06
C GLU A 133 17.63 7.16 -5.02
N VAL A 134 16.70 6.50 -4.34
CA VAL A 134 15.34 7.02 -4.15
C VAL A 134 15.37 8.31 -3.35
N ALA A 135 16.07 8.34 -2.21
CA ALA A 135 16.21 9.51 -1.36
C ALA A 135 16.73 10.74 -2.11
N SER A 136 17.80 10.57 -2.89
CA SER A 136 18.38 11.62 -3.72
C SER A 136 17.41 12.10 -4.81
N SER A 137 16.69 11.17 -5.43
CA SER A 137 15.69 11.51 -6.45
C SER A 137 14.51 12.30 -5.87
N LEU A 138 14.03 11.94 -4.67
CA LEU A 138 12.96 12.65 -3.96
C LEU A 138 13.40 14.05 -3.53
N ALA A 139 14.61 14.18 -2.98
CA ALA A 139 15.19 15.47 -2.61
C ALA A 139 15.40 16.40 -3.83
N GLY A 140 15.59 15.83 -5.03
CA GLY A 140 15.62 16.58 -6.28
C GLY A 140 14.26 17.10 -6.76
N ILE A 141 13.14 16.57 -6.23
CA ILE A 141 11.77 16.97 -6.59
C ILE A 141 11.30 18.13 -5.72
N ALA A 142 11.44 18.01 -4.39
CA ALA A 142 11.03 19.02 -3.42
C ALA A 142 11.83 18.83 -2.10
N PRO A 143 11.83 19.82 -1.18
CA PRO A 143 12.37 19.63 0.17
C PRO A 143 11.88 18.31 0.75
N THR A 144 12.81 17.49 1.27
CA THR A 144 12.50 16.14 1.73
C THR A 144 12.92 15.98 3.18
N THR A 145 11.99 15.49 4.00
CA THR A 145 12.22 15.27 5.43
C THR A 145 11.95 13.81 5.79
N MET A 146 12.72 13.25 6.72
CA MET A 146 12.60 11.86 7.14
C MET A 146 12.63 11.72 8.67
N VAL A 147 11.88 10.75 9.19
CA VAL A 147 12.10 10.17 10.53
C VAL A 147 12.48 8.70 10.41
N LEU A 148 13.11 8.14 11.45
CA LEU A 148 13.43 6.70 11.47
C LEU A 148 12.21 5.87 11.86
N GLY A 149 12.06 4.72 11.20
CA GLY A 149 11.19 3.65 11.65
C GLY A 149 11.95 2.63 12.50
N ASN A 150 11.27 1.55 12.87
CA ASN A 150 11.86 0.52 13.70
C ASN A 150 12.85 -0.37 12.92
N HIS A 151 12.75 -0.47 11.59
CA HIS A 151 13.71 -1.23 10.79
C HIS A 151 15.05 -0.50 10.67
N GLU A 152 15.05 0.83 10.50
CA GLU A 152 16.29 1.61 10.55
C GLU A 152 16.94 1.56 11.93
N ALA A 153 16.13 1.62 13.00
CA ALA A 153 16.62 1.51 14.36
C ALA A 153 17.42 0.21 14.59
N ASP A 154 16.93 -0.91 14.03
CA ASP A 154 17.54 -2.24 14.12
C ASP A 154 18.66 -2.50 13.10
N SER A 155 18.91 -1.57 12.17
CA SER A 155 19.86 -1.77 11.09
C SER A 155 21.30 -1.64 11.57
N PRO A 156 22.21 -2.59 11.23
CA PRO A 156 23.64 -2.42 11.51
C PRO A 156 24.28 -1.31 10.66
N LEU A 157 23.58 -0.82 9.63
CA LEU A 157 24.02 0.26 8.76
C LEU A 157 23.32 1.59 9.08
N ARG A 158 22.68 1.72 10.26
CA ARG A 158 21.94 2.92 10.65
C ARG A 158 22.74 4.21 10.48
N ASP A 159 23.98 4.24 10.97
CA ASP A 159 24.82 5.45 10.89
C ASP A 159 25.23 5.79 9.45
N GLU A 160 25.52 4.76 8.63
CA GLU A 160 25.80 4.91 7.20
C GLU A 160 24.57 5.41 6.44
N LEU A 161 23.39 4.89 6.78
CA LEU A 161 22.12 5.34 6.24
C LEU A 161 21.87 6.81 6.56
N LEU A 162 22.00 7.22 7.82
CA LEU A 162 21.79 8.61 8.25
C LEU A 162 22.74 9.58 7.53
N ALA A 163 24.02 9.22 7.44
CA ALA A 163 25.01 9.98 6.69
C ALA A 163 24.66 10.05 5.19
N GLY A 164 24.23 8.93 4.61
CA GLY A 164 23.80 8.84 3.22
C GLY A 164 22.55 9.68 2.92
N MET A 165 21.53 9.65 3.79
CA MET A 165 20.32 10.48 3.67
C MET A 165 20.66 11.96 3.69
N THR A 166 21.49 12.36 4.65
CA THR A 166 21.97 13.75 4.75
C THR A 166 22.74 14.14 3.48
N GLY A 167 23.64 13.27 3.01
CA GLY A 167 24.40 13.48 1.77
C GLY A 167 23.53 13.52 0.50
N ALA A 168 22.37 12.86 0.52
CA ALA A 168 21.37 12.88 -0.55
C ALA A 168 20.46 14.13 -0.50
N GLY A 169 20.61 15.01 0.49
CA GLY A 169 19.80 16.22 0.64
C GLY A 169 18.49 16.01 1.41
N VAL A 170 18.33 14.87 2.10
CA VAL A 170 17.20 14.61 2.99
C VAL A 170 17.49 15.16 4.38
N GLN A 171 16.57 15.96 4.93
CA GLN A 171 16.64 16.39 6.32
C GLN A 171 16.09 15.29 7.23
N VAL A 172 16.96 14.65 8.01
CA VAL A 172 16.53 13.65 8.99
C VAL A 172 16.22 14.34 10.32
N LEU A 173 14.99 14.22 10.81
CA LEU A 173 14.55 14.76 12.09
C LEU A 173 14.59 13.66 13.15
N ARG A 174 15.25 13.95 14.27
CA ARG A 174 15.56 13.02 15.36
C ARG A 174 15.12 13.65 16.67
N ASP A 175 13.83 13.55 17.01
CA ASP A 175 13.22 14.33 18.10
C ASP A 175 13.51 15.84 17.92
N GLU A 176 13.26 16.32 16.71
CA GLU A 176 13.61 17.67 16.25
C GLU A 176 12.49 18.29 15.43
N ALA A 177 12.49 19.62 15.33
CA ALA A 177 11.60 20.37 14.46
C ALA A 177 12.40 21.34 13.57
N THR A 178 11.92 21.53 12.36
CA THR A 178 12.45 22.48 11.37
C THR A 178 11.32 23.30 10.79
N THR A 179 11.65 24.39 10.11
CA THR A 179 10.67 25.22 9.41
C THR A 179 10.96 25.25 7.92
N ILE A 180 9.91 25.17 7.11
CA ILE A 180 9.99 25.40 5.67
C ILE A 180 9.12 26.60 5.29
N GLU A 181 9.56 27.34 4.28
CA GLU A 181 8.80 28.45 3.72
C GLU A 181 8.10 28.00 2.45
N VAL A 182 6.77 27.97 2.48
CA VAL A 182 5.95 27.59 1.33
C VAL A 182 5.08 28.77 0.96
N ARG A 183 5.50 29.48 -0.11
CA ARG A 183 4.78 30.65 -0.65
C ARG A 183 4.54 31.76 0.39
N GLY A 184 5.50 31.96 1.30
CA GLY A 184 5.40 32.95 2.37
C GLY A 184 4.59 32.51 3.59
N THR A 185 4.17 31.24 3.63
CA THR A 185 3.67 30.58 4.84
C THR A 185 4.79 29.76 5.46
N THR A 186 5.15 30.07 6.70
CA THR A 186 6.04 29.25 7.51
C THR A 186 5.31 28.00 7.98
N VAL A 187 5.84 26.82 7.68
CA VAL A 187 5.31 25.53 8.15
C VAL A 187 6.35 24.87 9.02
N THR A 188 5.95 24.45 10.22
CA THR A 188 6.81 23.64 11.10
C THR A 188 6.64 22.18 10.72
N VAL A 189 7.77 21.52 10.45
CA VAL A 189 7.84 20.06 10.27
C VAL A 189 8.57 19.50 11.48
N ALA A 190 7.87 18.74 12.30
CA ALA A 190 8.40 18.07 13.48
C ALA A 190 8.57 16.59 13.18
N GLY A 191 9.60 15.97 13.75
CA GLY A 191 9.83 14.54 13.63
C GLY A 191 10.27 13.96 14.96
N ILE A 192 9.61 12.87 15.35
CA ILE A 192 9.97 12.10 16.54
C ILE A 192 10.52 10.73 16.12
N ASP A 193 11.53 10.26 16.84
CA ASP A 193 12.11 8.95 16.61
C ASP A 193 11.14 7.84 17.01
N ASP A 194 11.23 6.70 16.30
CA ASP A 194 10.60 5.47 16.77
C ASP A 194 11.17 5.07 18.15
N PRO A 195 10.35 4.73 19.15
CA PRO A 195 10.80 4.25 20.46
C PRO A 195 11.81 3.09 20.39
N ARG A 196 11.84 2.33 19.29
CA ARG A 196 12.82 1.28 19.03
C ARG A 196 14.25 1.82 19.00
N VAL A 197 14.48 3.05 18.52
CA VAL A 197 15.80 3.70 18.45
C VAL A 197 16.44 3.72 19.83
N ALA A 198 15.81 4.39 20.80
CA ALA A 198 16.30 4.47 22.18
C ALA A 198 16.47 3.07 22.79
N SER A 199 15.53 2.16 22.52
CA SER A 199 15.59 0.77 23.01
C SER A 199 16.82 0.01 22.48
N VAL A 200 17.21 0.19 21.22
CA VAL A 200 18.44 -0.41 20.65
C VAL A 200 19.68 0.19 21.31
N ASP A 201 19.66 1.48 21.60
CA ASP A 201 20.77 2.21 22.21
C ASP A 201 20.90 1.95 23.72
N GLY A 202 20.07 1.07 24.28
CA GLY A 202 20.09 0.70 25.70
C GLY A 202 19.47 1.74 26.63
N VAL A 203 18.69 2.67 26.07
CA VAL A 203 18.00 3.74 26.78
C VAL A 203 16.50 3.41 26.87
N VAL A 204 15.87 3.75 28.00
CA VAL A 204 14.41 3.65 28.11
C VAL A 204 13.79 4.72 27.21
N PRO A 205 12.94 4.36 26.23
CA PRO A 205 12.32 5.35 25.36
C PRO A 205 11.49 6.34 26.17
N ALA A 206 11.62 7.62 25.85
CA ALA A 206 10.74 8.64 26.39
C ALA A 206 9.31 8.45 25.86
N ASP A 207 8.33 8.90 26.64
CA ASP A 207 6.96 8.99 26.15
C ASP A 207 6.90 9.99 24.97
N PRO A 208 6.27 9.65 23.83
CA PRO A 208 6.24 10.55 22.67
C PRO A 208 5.61 11.91 22.97
N GLY A 209 4.61 11.97 23.85
CA GLY A 209 4.02 13.24 24.27
C GLY A 209 5.01 14.12 25.02
N THR A 210 5.88 13.51 25.85
CA THR A 210 6.97 14.23 26.53
C THR A 210 8.03 14.74 25.54
N VAL A 211 8.33 13.98 24.50
CA VAL A 211 9.23 14.44 23.42
C VAL A 211 8.62 15.65 22.72
N LEU A 212 7.35 15.56 22.32
CA LEU A 212 6.64 16.66 21.65
C LEU A 212 6.59 17.93 22.51
N ASP A 213 6.35 17.81 23.83
CA ASP A 213 6.40 18.94 24.77
C ASP A 213 7.77 19.65 24.76
N SER A 214 8.85 18.90 24.53
CA SER A 214 10.21 19.45 24.50
C SER A 214 10.52 20.25 23.22
N LEU A 215 9.80 19.98 22.12
CA LEU A 215 10.01 20.64 20.82
C LEU A 215 9.49 22.09 20.79
N ARG A 216 8.58 22.46 21.70
CA ARG A 216 7.99 23.81 21.80
C ARG A 216 7.38 24.28 20.47
N LEU A 217 6.48 23.46 19.93
CA LEU A 217 5.82 23.70 18.66
C LEU A 217 4.97 24.98 18.70
N PRO A 218 4.88 25.74 17.60
CA PRO A 218 4.07 26.95 17.55
C PRO A 218 2.58 26.62 17.51
N THR A 219 1.76 27.52 18.05
CA THR A 219 0.29 27.40 18.02
C THR A 219 -0.35 28.28 16.95
N ASP A 220 0.44 29.16 16.32
CA ASP A 220 -0.01 30.18 15.36
C ASP A 220 0.49 29.93 13.92
N ALA A 221 1.12 28.78 13.69
CA ALA A 221 1.60 28.35 12.38
C ALA A 221 1.27 26.86 12.15
N PRO A 222 1.12 26.41 10.90
CA PRO A 222 0.87 25.01 10.59
C PRO A 222 1.98 24.08 11.08
N VAL A 223 1.59 22.99 11.73
CA VAL A 223 2.51 21.96 12.22
C VAL A 223 2.20 20.60 11.60
N VAL A 224 3.20 20.03 10.93
CA VAL A 224 3.20 18.67 10.39
C VAL A 224 4.14 17.80 11.21
N LEU A 225 3.60 16.83 11.93
CA LEU A 225 4.35 15.85 12.70
C LEU A 225 4.59 14.57 11.87
N LEU A 226 5.83 14.13 11.81
CA LEU A 226 6.24 12.85 11.27
C LEU A 226 6.49 11.86 12.41
N ALA A 227 5.76 10.75 12.41
CA ALA A 227 5.89 9.72 13.43
C ALA A 227 5.62 8.34 12.82
N HIS A 228 6.46 7.34 13.09
CA HIS A 228 6.32 6.05 12.43
C HIS A 228 5.12 5.22 12.92
N ARG A 229 4.76 5.31 14.21
CA ARG A 229 3.83 4.38 14.89
C ARG A 229 2.40 4.92 15.03
N PRO A 230 1.43 4.50 14.21
CA PRO A 230 0.06 4.99 14.32
C PRO A 230 -0.63 4.53 15.60
N GLU A 231 -0.20 3.42 16.22
CA GLU A 231 -0.77 2.92 17.48
C GLU A 231 -0.52 3.84 18.67
N LEU A 232 0.42 4.79 18.55
CA LEU A 232 0.71 5.81 19.56
C LEU A 232 -0.10 7.10 19.36
N TRP A 233 -1.15 7.06 18.52
CA TRP A 233 -2.03 8.16 18.18
C TRP A 233 -2.41 9.09 19.34
N GLU A 234 -2.81 8.54 20.49
CA GLU A 234 -3.24 9.33 21.65
C GLU A 234 -2.14 10.24 22.21
N HIS A 235 -0.86 9.95 21.95
CA HIS A 235 0.27 10.80 22.34
C HIS A 235 0.50 11.95 21.34
N TYR A 236 -0.03 11.84 20.13
CA TYR A 236 0.17 12.80 19.04
C TYR A 236 -0.98 13.81 18.91
N VAL A 237 -2.14 13.50 19.48
CA VAL A 237 -3.32 14.40 19.47
C VAL A 237 -3.09 15.55 20.44
N ARG A 238 -2.95 16.77 19.90
CA ARG A 238 -2.74 18.01 20.67
C ARG A 238 -3.04 19.24 19.83
N GLU A 239 -3.39 20.35 20.48
CA GLU A 239 -3.91 21.57 19.81
C GLU A 239 -2.89 22.26 18.88
N ASP A 240 -1.60 22.05 19.11
CA ASP A 240 -0.45 22.58 18.37
C ASP A 240 0.09 21.62 17.29
N VAL A 241 -0.67 20.58 16.94
CA VAL A 241 -0.36 19.68 15.81
C VAL A 241 -1.58 19.53 14.91
N ASP A 242 -1.50 20.07 13.69
CA ASP A 242 -2.58 19.99 12.71
C ASP A 242 -2.62 18.64 11.99
N LEU A 243 -1.45 18.14 11.59
CA LEU A 243 -1.30 16.95 10.75
C LEU A 243 -0.23 16.01 11.31
N VAL A 244 -0.57 14.74 11.48
CA VAL A 244 0.37 13.66 11.76
C VAL A 244 0.46 12.74 10.55
N LEU A 245 1.66 12.43 10.10
CA LEU A 245 1.89 11.49 9.00
C LEU A 245 2.57 10.25 9.55
N SER A 246 1.97 9.08 9.32
CA SER A 246 2.41 7.81 9.91
C SER A 246 2.35 6.62 8.97
N GLY A 247 3.11 5.58 9.30
CA GLY A 247 3.31 4.36 8.52
C GLY A 247 3.04 3.11 9.35
N HIS A 248 3.94 2.13 9.25
CA HIS A 248 4.13 0.98 10.15
C HIS A 248 3.04 -0.10 10.14
N ALA A 249 1.77 0.28 9.97
CA ALA A 249 0.65 -0.65 10.01
C ALA A 249 0.50 -1.46 8.72
N HIS A 250 1.18 -1.06 7.64
CA HIS A 250 1.13 -1.70 6.31
C HIS A 250 -0.27 -1.98 5.78
N GLY A 251 -1.28 -1.16 6.11
CA GLY A 251 -2.67 -1.43 5.70
C GLY A 251 -3.28 -2.69 6.31
N GLY A 252 -2.63 -3.30 7.30
CA GLY A 252 -3.02 -4.56 7.90
C GLY A 252 -2.62 -5.82 7.11
N GLN A 253 -1.70 -5.68 6.14
CA GLN A 253 -1.14 -6.70 5.24
C GLN A 253 -2.16 -7.39 4.29
N VAL A 254 -3.21 -7.98 4.86
CA VAL A 254 -4.36 -8.57 4.18
C VAL A 254 -5.57 -7.72 4.50
N ARG A 255 -6.24 -7.21 3.47
CA ARG A 255 -7.45 -6.41 3.60
C ARG A 255 -8.67 -7.19 3.14
N VAL A 256 -9.65 -7.35 4.01
CA VAL A 256 -10.91 -7.99 3.69
C VAL A 256 -11.95 -6.92 3.35
N PRO A 257 -12.57 -6.94 2.16
CA PRO A 257 -13.58 -5.97 1.77
C PRO A 257 -14.70 -5.87 2.82
N GLY A 258 -14.99 -4.65 3.27
CA GLY A 258 -16.02 -4.37 4.29
C GLY A 258 -15.59 -4.60 5.75
N ILE A 259 -14.41 -5.16 6.01
CA ILE A 259 -13.87 -5.38 7.37
C ILE A 259 -12.62 -4.53 7.61
N GLY A 260 -11.71 -4.46 6.62
CA GLY A 260 -10.44 -3.73 6.74
C GLY A 260 -9.23 -4.66 6.87
N GLY A 261 -8.15 -4.15 7.47
CA GLY A 261 -6.91 -4.88 7.67
C GLY A 261 -7.05 -6.00 8.70
N LEU A 262 -6.36 -7.13 8.48
CA LEU A 262 -6.45 -8.28 9.39
C LEU A 262 -5.44 -8.25 10.53
N TYR A 263 -4.23 -7.74 10.31
CA TYR A 263 -3.20 -7.72 11.33
C TYR A 263 -2.22 -6.57 11.13
N ALA A 264 -1.92 -5.81 12.17
CA ALA A 264 -0.88 -4.79 12.15
C ALA A 264 0.09 -4.94 13.33
N PRO A 265 1.38 -4.58 13.15
CA PRO A 265 2.35 -4.51 14.24
C PRO A 265 1.80 -3.69 15.41
N HIS A 266 2.05 -4.16 16.63
CA HIS A 266 1.67 -3.52 17.91
C HIS A 266 0.16 -3.27 18.14
N GLN A 267 -0.70 -3.59 17.17
CA GLN A 267 -2.16 -3.52 17.29
C GLN A 267 -2.81 -4.91 17.33
N GLY A 268 -2.18 -5.92 16.72
CA GLY A 268 -2.69 -7.29 16.71
C GLY A 268 -3.74 -7.53 15.62
N TRP A 269 -4.73 -8.37 15.90
CA TRP A 269 -5.78 -8.77 14.95
C TRP A 269 -6.91 -7.73 14.85
N LEU A 270 -7.41 -7.52 13.64
CA LEU A 270 -8.44 -6.52 13.31
C LEU A 270 -8.09 -5.11 13.83
N PRO A 271 -6.90 -4.58 13.49
CA PRO A 271 -6.43 -3.28 13.91
C PRO A 271 -7.34 -2.13 13.45
N ALA A 272 -7.46 -1.09 14.27
CA ALA A 272 -8.26 0.10 13.96
C ALA A 272 -7.50 1.12 13.11
N LEU A 273 -6.18 1.25 13.31
CA LEU A 273 -5.35 2.32 12.74
C LEU A 273 -4.42 1.73 11.67
N THR A 274 -4.94 1.56 10.44
CA THR A 274 -4.18 0.89 9.36
C THR A 274 -4.00 1.68 8.07
N GLU A 275 -4.89 2.63 7.79
CA GLU A 275 -4.82 3.49 6.60
C GLU A 275 -5.68 4.74 6.80
N GLY A 276 -5.51 5.71 5.91
CA GLY A 276 -6.45 6.83 5.75
C GLY A 276 -6.33 7.88 6.84
N ALA A 277 -7.31 8.81 6.85
CA ALA A 277 -7.34 9.94 7.77
C ALA A 277 -8.16 9.62 9.03
N HIS A 278 -7.62 9.95 10.20
CA HIS A 278 -8.22 9.82 11.52
C HIS A 278 -8.16 11.17 12.22
N VAL A 279 -9.30 11.66 12.72
CA VAL A 279 -9.41 13.02 13.26
C VAL A 279 -9.76 12.97 14.74
N SER A 280 -9.05 13.75 15.55
CA SER A 280 -9.37 13.98 16.97
C SER A 280 -9.04 15.42 17.33
N GLY A 281 -10.04 16.18 17.79
CA GLY A 281 -9.89 17.61 18.02
C GLY A 281 -9.51 18.34 16.73
N THR A 282 -8.40 19.08 16.76
CA THR A 282 -7.82 19.79 15.61
C THR A 282 -6.77 18.97 14.87
N THR A 283 -6.35 17.83 15.41
CA THR A 283 -5.31 16.97 14.81
C THR A 283 -5.93 15.95 13.86
N THR A 284 -5.35 15.83 12.67
CA THR A 284 -5.62 14.73 11.74
C THR A 284 -4.39 13.87 11.57
N MET A 285 -4.47 12.56 11.82
CA MET A 285 -3.43 11.60 11.41
C MET A 285 -3.79 10.95 10.09
N VAL A 286 -2.86 10.96 9.15
CA VAL A 286 -2.95 10.21 7.90
C VAL A 286 -1.96 9.04 7.96
N ILE A 287 -2.52 7.83 7.87
CA ILE A 287 -1.75 6.58 7.90
C ILE A 287 -1.60 6.07 6.48
N SER A 288 -0.37 5.88 6.04
CA SER A 288 -0.06 5.22 4.77
C SER A 288 -0.08 3.70 4.92
N ARG A 289 -0.60 3.00 3.91
CA ARG A 289 -0.46 1.53 3.82
C ARG A 289 0.96 1.06 3.49
N GLY A 290 1.88 1.98 3.22
CA GLY A 290 3.26 1.69 2.91
C GLY A 290 3.51 1.23 1.48
N LEU A 291 4.78 1.31 1.06
CA LEU A 291 5.24 1.04 -0.31
C LEU A 291 5.97 -0.29 -0.47
N GLY A 292 6.39 -0.91 0.63
CA GLY A 292 7.13 -2.16 0.69
C GLY A 292 6.33 -3.25 1.39
N ASP A 293 6.85 -4.47 1.33
CA ASP A 293 6.22 -5.59 2.02
C ASP A 293 6.54 -5.51 3.52
N GLY A 294 5.52 -5.71 4.37
CA GLY A 294 5.72 -5.77 5.82
C GLY A 294 6.29 -7.11 6.26
N MET A 295 5.71 -7.69 7.32
CA MET A 295 6.18 -8.96 7.88
C MET A 295 6.13 -10.13 6.86
N LEU A 296 5.17 -10.11 5.95
CA LEU A 296 4.99 -11.14 4.92
C LEU A 296 5.31 -10.54 3.54
N PRO A 297 6.02 -11.28 2.66
CA PRO A 297 6.37 -10.80 1.32
C PRO A 297 5.19 -10.87 0.33
N VAL A 298 3.95 -10.83 0.84
CA VAL A 298 2.71 -10.89 0.05
C VAL A 298 1.62 -10.08 0.75
N ARG A 299 1.07 -9.12 0.02
CA ARG A 299 -0.11 -8.32 0.33
C ARG A 299 -1.35 -8.90 -0.36
N VAL A 300 -2.53 -8.73 0.23
CA VAL A 300 -3.80 -9.19 -0.37
C VAL A 300 -4.86 -8.11 -0.26
N ASN A 301 -5.35 -7.62 -1.40
CA ASN A 301 -6.24 -6.46 -1.54
C ASN A 301 -5.67 -5.19 -0.89
N ASN A 302 -4.35 -5.09 -0.85
CA ASN A 302 -3.62 -4.08 -0.09
C ASN A 302 -2.44 -3.55 -0.93
N PRO A 303 -2.75 -2.91 -2.07
CA PRO A 303 -1.72 -2.42 -2.99
C PRO A 303 -0.77 -1.44 -2.31
N HIS A 304 0.39 -1.25 -2.94
CA HIS A 304 1.38 -0.28 -2.47
C HIS A 304 0.80 1.12 -2.62
N GLU A 305 1.02 1.98 -1.64
CA GLU A 305 0.34 3.27 -1.57
C GLU A 305 1.32 4.43 -1.47
N LEU A 306 1.18 5.38 -2.39
CA LEU A 306 1.69 6.74 -2.25
C LEU A 306 0.54 7.64 -1.80
N VAL A 307 0.67 8.26 -0.63
CA VAL A 307 -0.35 9.20 -0.14
C VAL A 307 0.04 10.61 -0.55
N ILE A 308 -0.92 11.38 -1.07
CA ILE A 308 -0.76 12.80 -1.39
C ILE A 308 -1.70 13.58 -0.49
N VAL A 309 -1.13 14.33 0.45
CA VAL A 309 -1.91 15.14 1.39
C VAL A 309 -1.96 16.57 0.89
N ASP A 310 -3.17 17.11 0.73
CA ASP A 310 -3.39 18.54 0.52
C ASP A 310 -3.86 19.14 1.85
N LEU A 311 -2.95 19.81 2.57
CA LEU A 311 -3.23 20.51 3.83
C LEU A 311 -3.69 21.94 3.51
N ALA A 312 -4.91 22.28 3.91
CA ALA A 312 -5.56 23.54 3.55
C ALA A 312 -6.27 24.18 4.74
N ALA A 313 -6.66 25.44 4.58
CA ALA A 313 -7.46 26.15 5.58
C ALA A 313 -8.78 25.40 5.82
N SER A 314 -9.21 25.37 7.09
CA SER A 314 -10.55 24.89 7.43
C SER A 314 -11.62 25.69 6.67
N PRO A 315 -12.66 25.03 6.12
CA PRO A 315 -13.74 25.74 5.45
C PRO A 315 -14.35 26.78 6.41
N SER A 316 -14.52 28.00 5.94
CA SER A 316 -15.35 28.99 6.65
C SER A 316 -16.79 28.48 6.67
N GLY A 317 -17.28 28.16 7.87
CA GLY A 317 -18.67 27.77 8.11
C GLY A 317 -19.68 28.88 7.85
#